data_AF-A0A2N9NH71-F1
#
_entry.id   AF-A0A2N9NH71-F1
#
_cell.length_a   1.000
_cell.length_b   1.000
_cell.length_c   1.000
_cell.angle_alpha   90.00
_cell.angle_beta   90.00
_cell.angle_gamma   90.00
#
_symmetry.space_group_name_H-M   'P 1'
#
loop_
_entity.id
_entity.type
_entity.pdbx_description
1 polymer ?
#
loop_
_entity_poly.entity_id
_entity_poly.type
_entity_poly.pdbx_seq_one_letter_code
_entity_poly.pdbx_strand_id
1 'polypeptide(L)'
;MIWMSEALAAVQSGQMSDGLRAGALVTRARCRMACGDVAGAESDLEACKPISLDHEVSPIFAGSHSARAGWWEVKAGGRTYNGDLRGACGAWEEAVKSRRHVASLGHVSGPYTLAALARALRRLGEAFDAAGEPEDGKAPMAKAKRIWCELGLPEQGVP
;
A
#
# COMPACT_ATOMS: atom_id res chain seq x y z
N MET A 1 14.94 7.25 -13.52
CA MET A 1 14.15 6.42 -14.45
C MET A 1 14.83 5.11 -14.87
N ILE A 2 16.17 5.01 -14.80
CA ILE A 2 16.95 3.81 -15.21
C ILE A 2 16.69 2.57 -14.33
N TRP A 3 16.44 2.75 -13.04
CA TRP A 3 16.25 1.66 -12.06
C TRP A 3 14.97 0.85 -12.29
N MET A 4 13.96 1.43 -12.93
CA MET A 4 12.67 0.78 -13.12
C MET A 4 12.70 -0.19 -14.31
N SER A 5 13.44 0.15 -15.37
CA SER A 5 13.64 -0.70 -16.55
C SER A 5 14.50 -1.93 -16.25
N GLU A 6 15.56 -1.79 -15.46
CA GLU A 6 16.42 -2.93 -15.06
C GLU A 6 15.69 -3.87 -14.09
N ALA A 7 14.94 -3.32 -13.14
CA ALA A 7 14.10 -4.11 -12.25
C ALA A 7 13.05 -4.91 -13.03
N LEU A 8 12.47 -4.34 -14.10
CA LEU A 8 11.49 -5.03 -14.95
C LEU A 8 12.09 -6.15 -15.80
N ALA A 9 13.33 -5.98 -16.29
CA ALA A 9 14.04 -7.04 -17.01
C ALA A 9 14.39 -8.23 -16.08
N ALA A 10 14.77 -7.95 -14.84
CA ALA A 10 15.05 -8.97 -13.84
C ALA A 10 13.78 -9.73 -13.36
N VAL A 11 12.60 -9.09 -13.40
CA VAL A 11 11.31 -9.76 -13.15
C VAL A 11 11.04 -10.84 -14.20
N GLN A 12 11.48 -10.64 -15.45
CA GLN A 12 11.28 -11.57 -16.56
C GLN A 12 12.31 -12.72 -16.57
N SER A 13 13.51 -12.52 -16.00
CA SER A 13 14.60 -13.51 -16.04
C SER A 13 14.55 -14.58 -14.95
N GLY A 14 13.58 -14.52 -14.02
CA GLY A 14 13.46 -15.49 -12.92
C GLY A 14 14.57 -15.42 -11.86
N GLN A 15 15.46 -14.41 -11.93
CA GLN A 15 16.58 -14.23 -11.01
C GLN A 15 16.21 -13.41 -9.75
N MET A 16 14.99 -12.91 -9.65
CA MET A 16 14.51 -12.14 -8.50
C MET A 16 13.82 -13.03 -7.47
N SER A 17 14.08 -12.78 -6.19
CA SER A 17 13.29 -13.38 -5.12
C SER A 17 11.81 -12.95 -5.22
N ASP A 18 10.91 -13.84 -4.81
CA ASP A 18 9.47 -13.62 -4.85
C ASP A 18 9.04 -12.29 -4.19
N GLY A 19 9.68 -11.93 -3.07
CA GLY A 19 9.41 -10.64 -2.40
C GLY A 19 9.78 -9.42 -3.25
N LEU A 20 10.91 -9.46 -3.95
CA LEU A 20 11.32 -8.37 -4.86
C LEU A 20 10.40 -8.31 -6.09
N ARG A 21 10.02 -9.47 -6.62
CA ARG A 21 9.10 -9.57 -7.75
C ARG A 21 7.72 -8.98 -7.41
N ALA A 22 7.18 -9.34 -6.25
CA ALA A 22 5.93 -8.78 -5.74
C ALA A 22 6.01 -7.26 -5.58
N GLY A 23 7.09 -6.75 -4.97
CA GLY A 23 7.31 -5.32 -4.82
C GLY A 23 7.37 -4.57 -6.15
N ALA A 24 8.02 -5.15 -7.17
CA ALA A 24 8.09 -4.57 -8.51
C ALA A 24 6.73 -4.53 -9.21
N LEU A 25 5.95 -5.62 -9.14
CA LEU A 25 4.59 -5.68 -9.69
C LEU A 25 3.68 -4.63 -9.07
N VAL A 26 3.67 -4.53 -7.73
CA VAL A 26 2.89 -3.51 -7.01
C VAL A 26 3.31 -2.09 -7.38
N THR A 27 4.61 -1.84 -7.52
CA THR A 27 5.13 -0.53 -7.92
C THR A 27 4.67 -0.17 -9.33
N ARG A 28 4.76 -1.10 -10.28
CA ARG A 28 4.28 -0.89 -11.65
C ARG A 28 2.76 -0.67 -11.68
N ALA A 29 2.00 -1.45 -10.92
CA ALA A 29 0.55 -1.29 -10.80
C ALA A 29 0.16 0.11 -10.31
N ARG A 30 0.87 0.63 -9.30
CA ARG A 30 0.66 2.00 -8.79
C ARG A 30 0.93 3.05 -9.87
N CYS A 31 2.00 2.91 -10.64
CA CYS A 31 2.30 3.81 -11.76
C CYS A 31 1.22 3.76 -12.84
N ARG A 32 0.75 2.55 -13.19
CA ARG A 32 -0.33 2.37 -14.16
C ARG A 32 -1.64 3.02 -13.71
N MET A 33 -2.04 2.84 -12.44
CA MET A 33 -3.18 3.56 -11.86
C MET A 33 -3.02 5.08 -11.97
N ALA A 34 -1.84 5.63 -11.68
CA ALA A 34 -1.58 7.06 -11.79
C ALA A 34 -1.66 7.58 -13.24
N CYS A 35 -1.36 6.73 -14.22
CA CYS A 35 -1.50 7.04 -15.64
C CYS A 35 -2.90 6.74 -16.21
N GLY A 36 -3.84 6.25 -15.40
CA GLY A 36 -5.18 5.86 -15.84
C GLY A 36 -5.27 4.50 -16.53
N ASP A 37 -4.17 3.72 -16.57
CA ASP A 37 -4.15 2.34 -17.06
C ASP A 37 -4.64 1.38 -15.95
N VAL A 38 -5.94 1.42 -15.69
CA VAL A 38 -6.57 0.61 -14.63
C VAL A 38 -6.48 -0.88 -14.96
N ALA A 39 -6.72 -1.26 -16.23
CA ALA A 39 -6.66 -2.65 -16.66
C ALA A 39 -5.24 -3.25 -16.50
N GLY A 40 -4.20 -2.49 -16.89
CA GLY A 40 -2.84 -2.92 -16.68
C GLY A 40 -2.44 -2.97 -15.20
N ALA A 41 -2.98 -2.10 -14.35
CA ALA A 41 -2.76 -2.18 -12.91
C ALA A 41 -3.41 -3.43 -12.32
N GLU A 42 -4.63 -3.77 -12.71
CA GLU A 42 -5.31 -4.99 -12.28
C GLU A 42 -4.55 -6.24 -12.72
N SER A 43 -4.05 -6.27 -13.96
CA SER A 43 -3.21 -7.38 -14.44
C SER A 43 -1.96 -7.59 -13.58
N ASP A 44 -1.32 -6.51 -13.13
CA ASP A 44 -0.16 -6.59 -12.24
C ASP A 44 -0.54 -7.08 -10.84
N LEU A 45 -1.71 -6.68 -10.33
CA LEU A 45 -2.23 -7.17 -9.05
C LEU A 45 -2.54 -8.66 -9.09
N GLU A 46 -3.18 -9.14 -10.16
CA GLU A 46 -3.46 -10.58 -10.33
C GLU A 46 -2.16 -11.39 -10.44
N ALA A 47 -1.14 -10.87 -11.12
CA ALA A 47 0.18 -11.52 -11.17
C ALA A 47 0.90 -11.52 -9.81
N CYS A 48 0.66 -10.51 -8.97
CA CYS A 48 1.27 -10.38 -7.64
C CYS A 48 0.55 -11.22 -6.57
N LYS A 49 -0.75 -11.46 -6.74
CA LYS A 49 -1.62 -12.15 -5.78
C LYS A 49 -1.08 -13.50 -5.30
N PRO A 50 -0.66 -14.45 -6.15
CA PRO A 50 -0.13 -15.75 -5.69
C PRO A 50 1.16 -15.60 -4.86
N ILE A 51 1.89 -14.50 -5.05
CA ILE A 51 3.18 -14.21 -4.39
C ILE A 51 2.97 -13.45 -3.07
N SER A 52 1.83 -12.79 -2.86
CA SER A 52 1.66 -11.88 -1.73
C SER A 52 0.44 -12.13 -0.88
N LEU A 53 -0.58 -12.81 -1.39
CA LEU A 53 -1.86 -12.98 -0.71
C LEU A 53 -2.24 -14.45 -0.52
N ASP A 54 -2.00 -15.31 -1.51
CA ASP A 54 -2.51 -16.68 -1.50
C ASP A 54 -1.71 -17.64 -0.62
N HIS A 55 -0.66 -17.15 0.03
CA HIS A 55 0.14 -17.93 0.98
C HIS A 55 0.41 -17.18 2.28
N GLU A 56 0.68 -17.95 3.33
CA GLU A 56 1.09 -17.41 4.62
C GLU A 56 2.49 -16.82 4.52
N VAL A 57 2.61 -15.53 4.81
CA VAL A 57 3.87 -14.81 4.82
C VAL A 57 4.40 -14.82 6.25
N SER A 58 5.62 -15.32 6.42
CA SER A 58 6.27 -15.32 7.75
C SER A 58 6.19 -13.93 8.41
N PRO A 59 5.84 -13.84 9.69
CA PRO A 59 5.68 -12.57 10.39
C PRO A 59 6.92 -11.68 10.34
N ILE A 60 8.12 -12.24 10.21
CA ILE A 60 9.37 -11.45 10.24
C ILE A 60 9.73 -10.81 8.90
N PHE A 61 9.11 -11.20 7.77
CA PHE A 61 9.48 -10.68 6.45
C PHE A 61 8.79 -9.35 6.14
N ALA A 62 9.36 -8.26 6.64
CA ALA A 62 8.87 -6.89 6.43
C ALA A 62 8.64 -6.52 4.95
N GLY A 63 9.48 -7.03 4.04
CA GLY A 63 9.36 -6.78 2.60
C GLY A 63 8.07 -7.35 2.01
N SER A 64 7.74 -8.60 2.33
CA SER A 64 6.52 -9.27 1.85
C SER A 64 5.26 -8.63 2.44
N HIS A 65 5.27 -8.26 3.72
CA HIS A 65 4.15 -7.50 4.32
C HIS A 65 4.02 -6.09 3.74
N SER A 66 5.13 -5.45 3.35
CA SER A 66 5.11 -4.16 2.65
C SER A 66 4.56 -4.28 1.22
N ALA A 67 4.86 -5.37 0.51
CA ALA A 67 4.29 -5.66 -0.80
C ALA A 67 2.79 -5.95 -0.69
N ARG A 68 2.37 -6.75 0.30
CA ARG A 68 0.95 -6.99 0.63
C ARG A 68 0.21 -5.69 0.93
N ALA A 69 0.78 -4.80 1.73
CA ALA A 69 0.20 -3.48 1.97
C ALA A 69 0.03 -2.70 0.66
N GLY A 70 1.07 -2.63 -0.17
CA GLY A 70 0.99 -1.92 -1.44
C GLY A 70 0.01 -2.53 -2.44
N TRP A 71 -0.18 -3.85 -2.45
CA TRP A 71 -1.21 -4.52 -3.25
C TRP A 71 -2.61 -4.00 -2.87
N TRP A 72 -2.91 -3.95 -1.56
CA TRP A 72 -4.17 -3.44 -1.05
C TRP A 72 -4.37 -1.94 -1.32
N GLU A 73 -3.32 -1.13 -1.23
CA GLU A 73 -3.36 0.29 -1.58
C GLU A 73 -3.77 0.52 -3.05
N VAL A 74 -3.20 -0.25 -3.97
CA VAL A 74 -3.55 -0.16 -5.40
C VAL A 74 -4.96 -0.70 -5.64
N LYS A 75 -5.34 -1.80 -4.99
CA LYS A 75 -6.70 -2.35 -5.09
C LYS A 75 -7.75 -1.37 -4.59
N ALA A 76 -7.47 -0.64 -3.51
CA ALA A 76 -8.33 0.41 -3.00
C ALA A 76 -8.52 1.53 -4.04
N GLY A 77 -7.43 1.98 -4.68
CA GLY A 77 -7.50 2.96 -5.77
C GLY A 77 -8.35 2.50 -6.96
N GLY A 78 -8.22 1.23 -7.37
CA GLY A 78 -9.06 0.64 -8.42
C GLY A 78 -10.54 0.59 -8.05
N ARG A 79 -10.85 0.24 -6.79
CA ARG A 79 -12.23 0.25 -6.28
C ARG A 79 -12.82 1.65 -6.23
N THR A 80 -12.06 2.64 -5.76
CA THR A 80 -12.49 4.05 -5.81
C THR A 80 -12.78 4.49 -7.24
N TYR A 81 -11.90 4.15 -8.20
CA TYR A 81 -12.10 4.47 -9.61
C TYR A 81 -13.40 3.88 -10.17
N ASN A 82 -13.74 2.64 -9.78
CA ASN A 82 -14.97 1.96 -10.19
C ASN A 82 -16.23 2.37 -9.40
N GLY A 83 -16.12 3.34 -8.48
CA GLY A 83 -17.23 3.78 -7.62
C GLY A 83 -17.58 2.82 -6.47
N ASP A 84 -16.81 1.75 -6.25
CA ASP A 84 -16.94 0.85 -5.11
C ASP A 84 -16.26 1.45 -3.87
N LEU A 85 -16.88 2.49 -3.30
CA LEU A 85 -16.31 3.27 -2.20
C LEU A 85 -16.20 2.45 -0.92
N ARG A 86 -17.21 1.65 -0.58
CA ARG A 86 -17.16 0.76 0.59
C ARG A 86 -16.09 -0.33 0.43
N GLY A 87 -15.96 -0.91 -0.77
CA GLY A 87 -14.87 -1.84 -1.05
C GLY A 87 -13.50 -1.15 -0.97
N ALA A 88 -13.38 0.12 -1.35
CA ALA A 88 -12.14 0.88 -1.19
C ALA A 88 -11.76 1.03 0.29
N CYS A 89 -12.73 1.33 1.17
CA CYS A 89 -12.50 1.36 2.63
C CYS A 89 -11.93 0.02 3.12
N GLY A 90 -12.59 -1.10 2.79
CA GLY A 90 -12.11 -2.43 3.21
C GLY A 90 -10.72 -2.78 2.69
N ALA A 91 -10.36 -2.33 1.48
CA ALA A 91 -9.00 -2.50 0.95
C ALA A 91 -7.98 -1.63 1.72
N TRP A 92 -8.32 -0.39 2.08
CA TRP A 92 -7.46 0.46 2.91
C TRP A 92 -7.27 -0.09 4.33
N GLU A 93 -8.28 -0.74 4.91
CA GLU A 93 -8.17 -1.40 6.22
C GLU A 93 -7.11 -2.52 6.20
N GLU A 94 -7.12 -3.38 5.16
CA GLU A 94 -6.13 -4.44 4.99
C GLU A 94 -4.72 -3.88 4.71
N ALA A 95 -4.63 -2.77 3.97
CA ALA A 95 -3.36 -2.05 3.81
C ALA A 95 -2.84 -1.54 5.16
N VAL A 96 -3.68 -0.89 5.97
CA VAL A 96 -3.33 -0.40 7.31
C VAL A 96 -2.91 -1.54 8.23
N LYS A 97 -3.61 -2.67 8.22
CA LYS A 97 -3.24 -3.87 8.99
C LYS A 97 -1.82 -4.34 8.65
N SER A 98 -1.52 -4.44 7.36
CA SER A 98 -0.19 -4.83 6.88
C SER A 98 0.90 -3.81 7.26
N ARG A 99 0.60 -2.50 7.15
CA ARG A 99 1.54 -1.43 7.56
C ARG A 99 1.77 -1.40 9.07
N ARG A 100 0.75 -1.67 9.89
CA ARG A 100 0.87 -1.78 11.35
C ARG A 100 1.80 -2.92 11.72
N HIS A 101 1.65 -4.06 11.06
CA HIS A 101 2.54 -5.21 11.25
C HIS A 101 3.99 -4.85 10.90
N VAL A 102 4.24 -4.23 9.74
CA VAL A 102 5.60 -3.81 9.38
C VAL A 102 6.19 -2.82 10.40
N ALA A 103 5.39 -1.87 10.88
CA ALA A 103 5.84 -0.88 11.86
C ALA A 103 6.11 -1.46 13.26
N SER A 104 5.53 -2.62 13.61
CA SER A 104 5.77 -3.30 14.88
C SER A 104 7.04 -4.17 14.88
N LEU A 105 7.62 -4.45 13.71
CA LEU A 105 8.83 -5.25 13.59
C LEU A 105 10.05 -4.41 13.98
N GLY A 106 10.63 -4.68 15.17
CA GLY A 106 11.74 -3.91 15.73
C GLY A 106 12.97 -3.75 14.83
N HIS A 107 13.23 -4.70 13.92
CA HIS A 107 14.38 -4.67 13.01
C HIS A 107 14.21 -3.75 11.78
N VAL A 108 12.98 -3.28 11.50
CA VAL A 108 12.67 -2.30 10.44
C VAL A 108 11.84 -1.12 10.92
N SER A 109 11.46 -1.11 12.20
CA SER A 109 10.69 -0.02 12.79
C SER A 109 11.53 1.26 12.79
N GLY A 110 10.95 2.35 12.30
CA GLY A 110 11.63 3.63 12.18
C GLY A 110 10.82 4.65 11.41
N PRO A 111 11.38 5.85 11.16
CA PRO A 111 10.65 6.95 10.54
C PRO A 111 9.99 6.59 9.20
N TYR A 112 10.66 5.79 8.39
CA TYR A 112 10.14 5.37 7.09
C TYR A 112 8.88 4.49 7.18
N THR A 113 8.90 3.47 8.06
CA THR A 113 7.77 2.53 8.22
C THR A 113 6.60 3.19 8.94
N LEU A 114 6.88 4.06 9.92
CA LEU A 114 5.87 4.90 10.58
C LEU A 114 5.22 5.89 9.59
N ALA A 115 6.01 6.57 8.76
CA ALA A 115 5.47 7.45 7.73
C ALA A 115 4.59 6.70 6.71
N ALA A 116 4.96 5.47 6.33
CA ALA A 116 4.13 4.63 5.46
C ALA A 116 2.80 4.26 6.12
N LEU A 117 2.81 3.92 7.42
CA LEU A 117 1.59 3.67 8.19
C LEU A 117 0.72 4.93 8.30
N ALA A 118 1.31 6.10 8.59
CA ALA A 118 0.58 7.36 8.69
C ALA A 118 -0.11 7.72 7.36
N ARG A 119 0.57 7.52 6.22
CA ARG A 119 -0.04 7.72 4.90
C ARG A 119 -1.24 6.80 4.67
N ALA A 120 -1.12 5.50 4.98
CA ALA A 120 -2.21 4.54 4.80
C ALA A 120 -3.41 4.87 5.70
N LEU A 121 -3.17 5.28 6.95
CA LEU A 121 -4.22 5.71 7.87
C LEU A 121 -4.96 6.95 7.39
N ARG A 122 -4.24 7.96 6.86
CA ARG A 122 -4.87 9.15 6.28
C ARG A 122 -5.73 8.77 5.07
N ARG A 123 -5.22 7.93 4.17
CA ARG A 123 -5.96 7.44 2.99
C ARG A 123 -7.21 6.63 3.35
N LEU A 124 -7.15 5.86 4.45
CA LEU A 124 -8.34 5.19 4.99
C LEU A 124 -9.40 6.21 5.45
N GLY A 125 -8.99 7.27 6.16
CA GLY A 125 -9.89 8.35 6.53
C GLY A 125 -10.54 9.03 5.32
N GLU A 126 -9.74 9.38 4.32
CA GLU A 126 -10.24 9.95 3.06
C GLU A 126 -11.21 9.01 2.32
N ALA A 127 -10.99 7.69 2.39
CA ALA A 127 -11.88 6.72 1.79
C ALA A 127 -13.24 6.67 2.52
N PHE A 128 -13.25 6.72 3.86
CA PHE A 128 -14.47 6.84 4.64
C PHE A 128 -15.23 8.12 4.36
N ASP A 129 -14.53 9.25 4.25
CA ASP A 129 -15.15 10.53 3.84
C ASP A 129 -15.81 10.41 2.46
N ALA A 130 -15.11 9.81 1.49
CA ALA A 130 -15.66 9.59 0.15
C ALA A 130 -16.88 8.67 0.16
N ALA A 131 -16.89 7.64 1.02
CA ALA A 131 -18.01 6.72 1.18
C ALA A 131 -19.22 7.32 1.94
N GLY A 132 -19.12 8.55 2.45
CA GLY A 132 -20.17 9.19 3.25
C GLY A 132 -20.23 8.70 4.69
N GLU A 133 -19.14 8.10 5.19
CA GLU A 133 -19.01 7.52 6.54
C GLU A 133 -17.91 8.26 7.36
N PRO A 134 -17.92 9.61 7.47
CA PRO A 134 -16.78 10.38 8.01
C PRO A 134 -16.47 10.09 9.49
N GLU A 135 -17.46 9.60 10.27
CA GLU A 135 -17.24 9.22 11.66
C GLU A 135 -16.23 8.07 11.80
N ASP A 136 -16.26 7.11 10.87
CA ASP A 136 -15.34 5.97 10.85
C ASP A 136 -13.91 6.40 10.44
N GLY A 137 -13.79 7.52 9.71
CA GLY A 137 -12.52 8.12 9.30
C GLY A 137 -11.78 8.90 10.40
N LYS A 138 -12.45 9.34 11.47
CA LYS A 138 -11.85 10.20 12.51
C LYS A 138 -10.68 9.55 13.23
N ALA A 139 -10.87 8.30 13.68
CA ALA A 139 -9.85 7.57 14.42
C ALA A 139 -8.57 7.33 13.60
N PRO A 140 -8.61 6.82 12.36
CA PRO A 140 -7.41 6.66 11.55
C PRO A 140 -6.73 8.00 11.22
N MET A 141 -7.49 9.07 10.92
CA MET A 141 -6.90 10.40 10.68
C MET A 141 -6.19 10.95 11.92
N ALA A 142 -6.81 10.87 13.10
CA ALA A 142 -6.18 11.31 14.35
C ALA A 142 -4.89 10.53 14.64
N LYS A 143 -4.86 9.22 14.35
CA LYS A 143 -3.65 8.41 14.50
C LYS A 143 -2.57 8.79 13.49
N ALA A 144 -2.93 9.06 12.24
CA ALA A 144 -1.98 9.53 11.21
C ALA A 144 -1.31 10.84 11.65
N LYS A 145 -2.11 11.82 12.09
CA LYS A 145 -1.64 13.10 12.64
C LYS A 145 -0.65 12.91 13.79
N ARG A 146 -1.02 12.07 14.76
CA ARG A 146 -0.15 11.76 15.90
C ARG A 146 1.21 11.21 15.45
N ILE A 147 1.23 10.27 14.50
CA ILE A 147 2.48 9.71 13.99
C ILE A 147 3.33 10.81 13.32
N TRP A 148 2.72 11.69 12.51
CA TRP A 148 3.45 12.80 11.89
C TRP A 148 4.06 13.76 12.92
N CYS A 149 3.32 14.10 13.98
CA CYS A 149 3.84 14.87 15.10
C CYS A 149 5.02 14.17 15.79
N GLU A 150 4.91 12.87 16.06
CA GLU A 150 5.99 12.07 16.67
C GLU A 150 7.25 12.01 15.78
N LEU A 151 7.08 12.07 14.45
CA LEU A 151 8.19 12.12 13.50
C LEU A 151 8.78 13.52 13.30
N GLY A 152 8.16 14.57 13.86
CA GLY A 152 8.57 15.96 13.61
C GLY A 152 8.41 16.39 12.15
N LEU A 153 7.51 15.76 11.40
CA LEU A 153 7.28 16.02 9.98
C LEU A 153 5.91 16.68 9.78
N PRO A 154 5.78 17.59 8.80
CA PRO A 154 4.48 18.14 8.45
C PRO A 154 3.56 17.03 7.92
N GLU A 155 2.27 17.15 8.19
CA GLU A 155 1.27 16.30 7.55
C GLU A 155 1.39 16.45 6.03
N GLN A 156 1.54 15.33 5.32
CA GLN A 156 1.62 15.33 3.86
C GLN A 156 0.23 15.57 3.27
N GLY A 157 -0.01 16.79 2.77
CA GLY A 157 -1.22 17.19 2.04
C GLY A 157 -2.06 18.26 2.75
N VAL A 158 -1.56 19.48 2.81
CA VAL A 158 -2.39 20.68 2.61
C VAL A 158 -2.01 21.18 1.21
N PRO A 159 -2.96 21.47 0.31
CA PRO A 159 -2.64 22.09 -0.98
C PRO A 159 -1.81 23.37 -0.81
#